data_AF-A0A6P4AYJ1-F1
#
_entry.id   AF-A0A6P4AYJ1-F1
#
_cell.length_a   1.000
_cell.length_b   1.000
_cell.length_c   1.000
_cell.angle_alpha   90.00
_cell.angle_beta   90.00
_cell.angle_gamma   90.00
#
_symmetry.space_group_name_H-M   'P 1'
#
loop_
_entity.id
_entity.type
_entity.pdbx_description
1 polymer ?
#
loop_
_entity_poly.entity_id
_entity_poly.type
_entity_poly.pdbx_seq_one_letter_code
_entity_poly.pdbx_strand_id
1 'polypeptide(L)'
;MGDGLFGNPITNSTLKGLPDYAFENNIESKDRAHVALNMKNAEEKSMRAVQYLQDMKEQCDDDLGGTLCLLYNATGNPIRYVTHYDWGNGHPGPTPYPMEIANGQWAAFLHVPLSRDKPYATGAIVYSGKDPRGVDCDWMVSWDNPTDKINNTPKIYSEVREKDHFLNPDYWPVIYNKMQVSGICHDSVKDVDNQYGCSLSISIGSNRFPILVAVFTLQDV
;
A
#
# COMPACT_ATOMS: atom_id res chain seq x y z
N MET A 1 9.04 -2.87 -18.03
CA MET A 1 8.97 -2.23 -16.69
C MET A 1 7.52 -1.83 -16.50
N GLY A 2 6.90 -2.20 -15.39
CA GLY A 2 5.50 -1.83 -15.13
C GLY A 2 5.41 -0.34 -14.85
N ASP A 3 4.56 0.35 -15.60
CA ASP A 3 4.28 1.79 -15.44
C ASP A 3 3.70 2.01 -14.04
N GLY A 4 4.54 2.42 -13.07
CA GLY A 4 4.14 2.63 -11.68
C GLY A 4 5.05 2.02 -10.59
N LEU A 5 6.17 1.37 -10.95
CA LEU A 5 7.14 0.84 -9.97
C LEU A 5 8.43 1.67 -9.93
N PHE A 6 8.89 2.03 -8.72
CA PHE A 6 10.01 2.94 -8.51
C PHE A 6 11.02 2.39 -7.50
N GLY A 7 12.30 2.51 -7.84
CA GLY A 7 13.42 2.02 -7.05
C GLY A 7 13.88 0.61 -7.46
N ASN A 8 15.13 0.31 -7.17
CA ASN A 8 15.70 -1.02 -7.40
C ASN A 8 15.30 -1.98 -6.26
N PRO A 9 14.99 -3.25 -6.56
CA PRO A 9 14.75 -4.25 -5.52
C PRO A 9 15.95 -4.41 -4.57
N ILE A 10 15.67 -4.48 -3.27
CA ILE A 10 16.64 -4.78 -2.22
C ILE A 10 16.65 -6.29 -2.00
N THR A 11 17.74 -6.91 -2.47
CA THR A 11 17.95 -8.37 -2.52
C THR A 11 19.15 -8.77 -1.67
N ASN A 12 19.41 -10.08 -1.52
CA ASN A 12 20.64 -10.56 -0.89
C ASN A 12 21.90 -9.99 -1.56
N SER A 13 21.88 -9.80 -2.88
CA SER A 13 23.00 -9.20 -3.60
C SER A 13 23.21 -7.73 -3.23
N THR A 14 22.11 -6.99 -3.03
CA THR A 14 22.17 -5.61 -2.53
C THR A 14 22.81 -5.56 -1.15
N LEU A 15 22.38 -6.46 -0.24
CA LEU A 15 22.92 -6.55 1.12
C LEU A 15 24.40 -6.94 1.12
N LYS A 16 24.83 -7.91 0.32
CA LYS A 16 26.26 -8.27 0.20
C LYS A 16 27.17 -7.13 -0.29
N GLY A 17 26.59 -6.11 -0.92
CA GLY A 17 27.31 -4.88 -1.27
C GLY A 17 27.50 -3.91 -0.09
N LEU A 18 26.83 -4.12 1.04
CA LEU A 18 26.92 -3.29 2.24
C LEU A 18 27.98 -3.85 3.21
N PRO A 19 28.76 -2.98 3.90
CA PRO A 19 29.79 -3.42 4.83
C PRO A 19 29.28 -4.38 5.91
N ASP A 20 28.10 -4.13 6.46
CA ASP A 20 27.52 -4.88 7.59
C ASP A 20 27.12 -6.31 7.21
N TYR A 21 26.94 -6.60 5.91
CA TYR A 21 26.49 -7.89 5.40
C TYR A 21 27.48 -8.55 4.42
N ALA A 22 28.65 -7.94 4.18
CA ALA A 22 29.61 -8.38 3.17
C ALA A 22 30.13 -9.81 3.43
N PHE A 23 30.21 -10.22 4.71
CA PHE A 23 30.66 -11.54 5.13
C PHE A 23 29.53 -12.39 5.72
N GLU A 24 28.29 -11.92 5.66
CA GLU A 24 27.15 -12.65 6.18
C GLU A 24 26.79 -13.81 5.23
N ASN A 25 26.76 -15.01 5.79
CA ASN A 25 26.46 -16.23 5.04
C ASN A 25 24.96 -16.53 5.02
N ASN A 26 24.21 -16.03 6.01
CA ASN A 26 22.78 -16.24 6.12
C ASN A 26 22.02 -14.91 6.18
N ILE A 27 21.66 -14.37 5.01
CA ILE A 27 20.83 -13.16 4.89
C ILE A 27 19.35 -13.58 4.87
N GLU A 28 18.63 -13.18 5.91
CA GLU A 28 17.21 -13.49 6.10
C GLU A 28 16.30 -12.40 5.52
N SER A 29 14.98 -12.65 5.50
CA SER A 29 14.02 -11.65 5.05
C SER A 29 14.01 -10.42 5.96
N LYS A 30 14.22 -10.60 7.27
CA LYS A 30 14.28 -9.48 8.23
C LYS A 30 15.43 -8.52 7.94
N ASP A 31 16.58 -9.02 7.53
CA ASP A 31 17.71 -8.18 7.11
C ASP A 31 17.34 -7.34 5.88
N ARG A 32 16.73 -7.99 4.88
CA ARG A 32 16.26 -7.30 3.67
C ARG A 32 15.17 -6.28 3.98
N ALA A 33 14.29 -6.57 4.93
CA ALA A 33 13.22 -5.68 5.39
C ALA A 33 13.81 -4.44 6.09
N HIS A 34 14.76 -4.65 7.02
CA HIS A 34 15.47 -3.59 7.73
C HIS A 34 16.15 -2.62 6.77
N VAL A 35 16.96 -3.15 5.84
CA VAL A 35 17.65 -2.33 4.83
C VAL A 35 16.65 -1.63 3.92
N ALA A 36 15.55 -2.30 3.52
CA ALA A 36 14.51 -1.66 2.74
C ALA A 36 13.85 -0.50 3.47
N LEU A 37 13.53 -0.63 4.75
CA LEU A 37 12.93 0.45 5.52
C LEU A 37 13.87 1.66 5.63
N ASN A 38 15.16 1.42 5.91
CA ASN A 38 16.18 2.46 5.98
C ASN A 38 16.42 3.16 4.62
N MET A 39 16.29 2.43 3.53
CA MET A 39 16.47 2.95 2.17
C MET A 39 15.18 3.51 1.55
N LYS A 40 14.08 3.67 2.30
CA LYS A 40 12.76 4.09 1.75
C LYS A 40 12.80 5.36 0.88
N ASN A 41 13.66 6.32 1.23
CA ASN A 41 13.81 7.59 0.51
C ASN A 41 15.11 7.68 -0.31
N ALA A 42 15.89 6.61 -0.41
CA ALA A 42 17.14 6.60 -1.17
C ALA A 42 16.90 6.74 -2.68
N GLU A 43 17.89 7.25 -3.42
CA GLU A 43 17.87 7.32 -4.90
C GLU A 43 16.62 8.04 -5.47
N GLU A 44 16.09 9.01 -4.72
CA GLU A 44 14.95 9.85 -5.11
C GLU A 44 13.70 9.07 -5.52
N LYS A 45 13.61 7.78 -5.16
CA LYS A 45 12.55 6.88 -5.65
C LYS A 45 11.16 7.31 -5.18
N SER A 46 11.06 7.86 -3.98
CA SER A 46 9.80 8.43 -3.46
C SER A 46 9.41 9.70 -4.22
N MET A 47 10.36 10.56 -4.57
CA MET A 47 10.08 11.77 -5.37
C MET A 47 9.61 11.41 -6.77
N ARG A 48 10.23 10.42 -7.44
CA ARG A 48 9.78 9.94 -8.76
C ARG A 48 8.39 9.32 -8.70
N ALA A 49 8.07 8.56 -7.66
CA ALA A 49 6.74 7.99 -7.47
C ALA A 49 5.68 9.07 -7.24
N VAL A 50 6.00 10.12 -6.47
CA VAL A 50 5.11 11.28 -6.26
C VAL A 50 4.92 12.06 -7.56
N GLN A 51 5.99 12.34 -8.32
CA GLN A 51 5.90 13.04 -9.60
C GLN A 51 4.99 12.28 -10.57
N TYR A 52 5.17 10.97 -10.66
CA TYR A 52 4.32 10.11 -11.51
C TYR A 52 2.83 10.19 -11.14
N LEU A 53 2.51 10.28 -9.84
CA LEU A 53 1.13 10.51 -9.39
C LEU A 53 0.60 11.89 -9.75
N GLN A 54 1.44 12.92 -9.68
CA GLN A 54 1.07 14.27 -10.11
C GLN A 54 0.79 14.30 -11.62
N ASP A 55 1.62 13.66 -12.43
CA ASP A 55 1.42 13.56 -13.88
C ASP A 55 0.12 12.79 -14.24
N MET A 56 -0.23 11.75 -13.47
CA MET A 56 -1.51 11.04 -13.63
C MET A 56 -2.71 11.89 -13.19
N LYS A 57 -2.56 12.69 -12.14
CA LYS A 57 -3.60 13.62 -11.68
C LYS A 57 -3.93 14.64 -12.78
N GLU A 58 -2.92 15.20 -13.46
CA GLU A 58 -3.12 16.20 -14.53
C GLU A 58 -3.91 15.66 -15.73
N GLN A 59 -3.94 14.34 -15.91
CA GLN A 59 -4.73 13.67 -16.96
C GLN A 59 -6.18 13.41 -16.55
N CYS A 60 -6.52 13.62 -15.27
CA CYS A 60 -7.85 13.39 -14.74
C CYS A 60 -8.68 14.68 -14.73
N ASP A 61 -9.99 14.52 -14.82
CA ASP A 61 -10.92 15.63 -14.61
C ASP A 61 -10.80 16.11 -13.16
N ASP A 62 -10.28 17.33 -12.98
CA ASP A 62 -10.02 17.93 -11.66
C ASP A 62 -11.29 18.03 -10.79
N ASP A 63 -12.47 18.05 -11.41
CA ASP A 63 -13.77 18.08 -10.72
C ASP A 63 -14.19 16.71 -10.19
N LEU A 64 -13.65 15.62 -10.74
CA LEU A 64 -14.00 14.24 -10.37
C LEU A 64 -13.29 13.79 -9.08
N GLY A 65 -12.06 14.26 -8.84
CA GLY A 65 -11.24 13.84 -7.71
C GLY A 65 -10.69 12.40 -7.86
N GLY A 66 -9.98 11.92 -6.85
CA GLY A 66 -9.41 10.56 -6.83
C GLY A 66 -8.45 10.36 -5.66
N THR A 67 -7.93 9.16 -5.46
CA THR A 67 -6.96 8.84 -4.40
C THR A 67 -5.63 8.47 -5.05
N LEU A 68 -4.57 9.23 -4.73
CA LEU A 68 -3.22 8.97 -5.22
C LEU A 68 -2.54 7.98 -4.26
N CYS A 69 -2.38 6.72 -4.67
CA CYS A 69 -1.90 5.65 -3.80
C CYS A 69 -0.40 5.39 -3.99
N LEU A 70 0.36 5.47 -2.90
CA LEU A 70 1.77 5.10 -2.80
C LEU A 70 1.95 3.93 -1.84
N LEU A 71 2.47 2.81 -2.34
CA LEU A 71 2.71 1.60 -1.58
C LEU A 71 4.21 1.30 -1.52
N TYR A 72 4.81 1.22 -0.34
CA TYR A 72 6.21 0.82 -0.17
C TYR A 72 6.34 -0.57 0.43
N ASN A 73 7.00 -1.47 -0.26
CA ASN A 73 7.27 -2.80 0.28
C ASN A 73 8.63 -2.86 0.99
N ALA A 74 8.62 -3.06 2.30
CA ALA A 74 9.77 -3.34 3.15
C ALA A 74 9.59 -4.65 3.94
N THR A 75 8.91 -5.65 3.36
CA THR A 75 8.66 -6.94 4.03
C THR A 75 9.82 -7.94 3.90
N GLY A 76 10.88 -7.57 3.18
CA GLY A 76 12.01 -8.45 2.88
C GLY A 76 11.78 -9.41 1.71
N ASN A 77 10.55 -9.51 1.18
CA ASN A 77 10.21 -10.32 0.01
C ASN A 77 9.26 -9.55 -0.92
N PRO A 78 9.09 -9.95 -2.19
CA PRO A 78 8.05 -9.38 -3.03
C PRO A 78 6.65 -9.65 -2.46
N ILE A 79 5.75 -8.67 -2.62
CA ILE A 79 4.31 -8.84 -2.38
C ILE A 79 3.58 -8.83 -3.72
N ARG A 80 2.51 -9.62 -3.84
CA ARG A 80 1.80 -9.85 -5.11
C ARG A 80 0.33 -9.52 -5.01
N TYR A 81 -0.20 -8.84 -6.01
CA TYR A 81 -1.61 -8.51 -6.07
C TYR A 81 -2.49 -9.77 -5.98
N VAL A 82 -3.52 -9.72 -5.14
CA VAL A 82 -4.51 -10.78 -4.96
C VAL A 82 -5.85 -10.34 -5.52
N THR A 83 -6.39 -9.27 -4.95
CA THR A 83 -7.72 -8.75 -5.27
C THR A 83 -7.82 -7.27 -4.92
N HIS A 84 -8.90 -6.65 -5.35
CA HIS A 84 -9.35 -5.34 -4.90
C HIS A 84 -10.83 -5.42 -4.60
N TYR A 85 -11.32 -4.46 -3.83
CA TYR A 85 -12.75 -4.29 -3.60
C TYR A 85 -13.12 -2.83 -3.79
N ASP A 86 -14.31 -2.60 -4.32
CA ASP A 86 -14.80 -1.27 -4.61
C ASP A 86 -16.21 -1.10 -4.03
N TRP A 87 -16.33 -0.20 -3.05
CA TRP A 87 -17.62 0.17 -2.47
C TRP A 87 -18.26 1.36 -3.19
N GLY A 88 -17.45 2.20 -3.84
CA GLY A 88 -17.86 3.48 -4.42
C GLY A 88 -18.27 3.42 -5.89
N ASN A 89 -18.04 2.29 -6.56
CA ASN A 89 -17.95 2.20 -8.03
C ASN A 89 -16.82 3.09 -8.56
N GLY A 90 -15.63 3.00 -8.00
CA GLY A 90 -14.42 3.52 -8.59
C GLY A 90 -13.77 2.54 -9.57
N HIS A 91 -12.57 2.89 -10.00
CA HIS A 91 -11.69 2.02 -10.79
C HIS A 91 -10.24 2.52 -10.71
N PRO A 92 -9.23 1.67 -11.02
CA PRO A 92 -7.89 2.17 -11.27
C PRO A 92 -7.92 3.20 -12.40
N GLY A 93 -7.12 4.27 -12.27
CA GLY A 93 -6.97 5.32 -13.26
C GLY A 93 -6.26 4.85 -14.54
N PRO A 94 -5.41 5.67 -15.17
CA PRO A 94 -4.77 5.31 -16.44
C PRO A 94 -3.91 4.04 -16.38
N THR A 95 -3.44 3.66 -15.20
CA THR A 95 -2.59 2.49 -14.98
C THR A 95 -3.24 1.44 -14.09
N PRO A 96 -3.01 0.15 -14.37
CA PRO A 96 -3.55 -0.93 -13.56
C PRO A 96 -2.89 -0.97 -12.17
N TYR A 97 -3.52 -1.69 -11.24
CA TYR A 97 -2.87 -1.99 -9.97
C TYR A 97 -1.56 -2.76 -10.20
N PRO A 98 -0.47 -2.40 -9.50
CA PRO A 98 0.81 -3.11 -9.62
C PRO A 98 0.66 -4.57 -9.22
N MET A 99 0.99 -5.49 -10.15
CA MET A 99 0.82 -6.94 -9.92
C MET A 99 1.83 -7.53 -8.94
N GLU A 100 3.02 -6.96 -8.86
CA GLU A 100 4.07 -7.36 -7.91
C GLU A 100 4.85 -6.10 -7.50
N ILE A 101 5.16 -5.97 -6.21
CA ILE A 101 5.99 -4.90 -5.66
C ILE A 101 7.16 -5.59 -4.98
N ALA A 102 8.38 -5.44 -5.49
CA ALA A 102 9.54 -6.07 -4.87
C ALA A 102 9.94 -5.33 -3.58
N ASN A 103 10.63 -6.03 -2.69
CA ASN A 103 11.19 -5.42 -1.48
C ASN A 103 12.08 -4.22 -1.86
N GLY A 104 11.91 -3.10 -1.19
CA GLY A 104 12.62 -1.85 -1.47
C GLY A 104 11.99 -0.96 -2.55
N GLN A 105 10.88 -1.35 -3.17
CA GLN A 105 10.22 -0.57 -4.21
C GLN A 105 9.00 0.21 -3.69
N TRP A 106 8.77 1.36 -4.32
CA TRP A 106 7.49 2.05 -4.30
C TRP A 106 6.63 1.61 -5.49
N ALA A 107 5.35 1.42 -5.24
CA ALA A 107 4.31 1.30 -6.24
C ALA A 107 3.44 2.56 -6.18
N ALA A 108 3.05 3.06 -7.35
CA ALA A 108 2.20 4.24 -7.48
C ALA A 108 1.06 3.96 -8.44
N PHE A 109 -0.17 4.23 -8.02
CA PHE A 109 -1.36 4.16 -8.86
C PHE A 109 -2.40 5.17 -8.40
N LEU A 110 -3.35 5.47 -9.28
CA LEU A 110 -4.47 6.35 -8.98
C LEU A 110 -5.76 5.51 -8.93
N HIS A 111 -6.64 5.79 -7.97
CA HIS A 111 -7.99 5.24 -7.94
C HIS A 111 -9.00 6.38 -8.05
N VAL A 112 -9.87 6.34 -9.05
CA VAL A 112 -10.82 7.40 -9.38
C VAL A 112 -12.26 6.91 -9.26
N PRO A 113 -13.24 7.81 -9.03
CA PRO A 113 -14.64 7.44 -9.13
C PRO A 113 -15.05 7.22 -10.60
N LEU A 114 -16.08 6.40 -10.84
CA LEU A 114 -16.56 6.09 -12.21
C LEU A 114 -17.07 7.32 -12.97
N SER A 115 -17.71 8.28 -12.28
CA SER A 115 -18.28 9.46 -12.92
C SER A 115 -18.63 10.55 -11.91
N ARG A 116 -18.91 11.76 -12.40
CA ARG A 116 -19.35 12.90 -11.57
C ARG A 116 -20.61 12.59 -10.75
N ASP A 117 -21.52 11.77 -11.30
CA ASP A 117 -22.76 11.37 -10.64
C ASP A 117 -22.58 10.24 -9.61
N LYS A 118 -21.38 9.64 -9.55
CA LYS A 118 -20.97 8.61 -8.59
C LYS A 118 -19.58 8.95 -8.02
N PRO A 119 -19.45 10.04 -7.25
CA PRO A 119 -18.15 10.63 -6.94
C PRO A 119 -17.40 9.94 -5.78
N TYR A 120 -17.81 8.73 -5.42
CA TYR A 120 -17.21 7.96 -4.33
C TYR A 120 -16.09 7.07 -4.87
N ALA A 121 -14.85 7.34 -4.46
CA ALA A 121 -13.67 6.56 -4.82
C ALA A 121 -13.21 5.74 -3.61
N THR A 122 -14.14 4.97 -3.03
CA THR A 122 -13.95 4.18 -1.81
C THR A 122 -13.59 2.75 -2.19
N GLY A 123 -12.38 2.33 -1.87
CA GLY A 123 -11.84 1.06 -2.34
C GLY A 123 -10.83 0.43 -1.40
N ALA A 124 -10.44 -0.79 -1.72
CA ALA A 124 -9.40 -1.54 -1.05
C ALA A 124 -8.57 -2.32 -2.06
N ILE A 125 -7.31 -2.58 -1.69
CA ILE A 125 -6.40 -3.45 -2.44
C ILE A 125 -5.74 -4.45 -1.50
N VAL A 126 -5.51 -5.66 -1.99
CA VAL A 126 -4.94 -6.76 -1.23
C VAL A 126 -3.71 -7.31 -1.95
N TYR A 127 -2.63 -7.44 -1.19
CA TYR A 127 -1.39 -8.07 -1.63
C TYR A 127 -1.05 -9.27 -0.76
N SER A 128 -0.65 -10.39 -1.36
CA SER A 128 -0.12 -11.55 -0.65
C SER A 128 1.39 -11.44 -0.49
N GLY A 129 1.89 -11.80 0.67
CA GLY A 129 3.29 -11.77 1.05
C GLY A 129 3.60 -12.85 2.07
N LYS A 130 4.66 -12.64 2.85
CA LYS A 130 5.09 -13.56 3.89
C LYS A 130 5.28 -12.83 5.20
N ASP A 131 4.90 -13.49 6.29
CA ASP A 131 5.25 -13.06 7.64
C ASP A 131 6.74 -13.33 7.94
N PRO A 132 7.28 -12.88 9.09
CA PRO A 132 8.69 -13.09 9.42
C PRO A 132 9.11 -14.56 9.58
N ARG A 133 8.16 -15.49 9.67
CA ARG A 133 8.40 -16.94 9.77
C ARG A 133 8.32 -17.61 8.40
N GLY A 134 8.01 -16.84 7.34
CA GLY A 134 7.86 -17.34 5.98
C GLY A 134 6.46 -17.85 5.64
N VAL A 135 5.48 -17.69 6.54
CA VAL A 135 4.08 -18.11 6.33
C VAL A 135 3.38 -17.10 5.43
N ASP A 136 2.63 -17.61 4.44
CA ASP A 136 1.85 -16.76 3.54
C ASP A 136 0.77 -15.99 4.30
N CYS A 137 0.61 -14.71 3.97
CA CYS A 137 -0.39 -13.81 4.56
C CYS A 137 -0.79 -12.73 3.57
N ASP A 138 -1.97 -12.15 3.77
CA ASP A 138 -2.52 -11.10 2.92
C ASP A 138 -2.56 -9.77 3.66
N TRP A 139 -2.21 -8.71 2.93
CA TRP A 139 -2.03 -7.35 3.39
C TRP A 139 -3.04 -6.46 2.68
N MET A 140 -4.02 -5.94 3.42
CA MET A 140 -5.10 -5.12 2.88
C MET A 140 -4.92 -3.66 3.26
N VAL A 141 -5.08 -2.78 2.27
CA VAL A 141 -5.14 -1.32 2.43
C VAL A 141 -6.47 -0.84 1.85
N SER A 142 -7.28 -0.14 2.66
CA SER A 142 -8.52 0.48 2.22
C SER A 142 -8.54 1.99 2.48
N TRP A 143 -9.34 2.68 1.67
CA TRP A 143 -9.52 4.12 1.75
C TRP A 143 -10.95 4.52 1.44
N ASP A 144 -11.36 5.63 2.06
CA ASP A 144 -12.53 6.39 1.71
C ASP A 144 -12.14 7.84 1.47
N ASN A 145 -12.42 8.32 0.27
CA ASN A 145 -12.14 9.68 -0.16
C ASN A 145 -13.48 10.39 -0.42
N PRO A 146 -14.13 10.98 0.61
CA PRO A 146 -15.45 11.57 0.46
C PRO A 146 -15.39 12.83 -0.40
N THR A 147 -16.39 13.07 -1.25
CA THR A 147 -16.48 14.27 -2.09
C THR A 147 -16.68 15.54 -1.25
N ASP A 148 -17.56 15.47 -0.25
CA ASP A 148 -17.79 16.55 0.71
C ASP A 148 -16.68 16.61 1.76
N LYS A 149 -15.69 17.48 1.52
CA LYS A 149 -14.57 17.73 2.42
C LYS A 149 -14.87 18.69 3.58
N ILE A 150 -16.03 19.34 3.57
CA ILE A 150 -16.42 20.27 4.64
C ILE A 150 -16.92 19.48 5.83
N ASN A 151 -17.76 18.47 5.57
CA ASN A 151 -18.39 17.68 6.63
C ASN A 151 -17.70 16.34 6.88
N ASN A 152 -16.92 15.83 5.92
CA ASN A 152 -16.30 14.51 6.04
C ASN A 152 -14.78 14.57 5.87
N THR A 153 -14.11 13.76 6.68
CA THR A 153 -12.66 13.54 6.58
C THR A 153 -12.39 12.23 5.85
N PRO A 154 -11.32 12.13 5.05
CA PRO A 154 -10.90 10.85 4.49
C PRO A 154 -10.68 9.81 5.58
N LYS A 155 -10.99 8.56 5.24
CA LYS A 155 -10.82 7.42 6.12
C LYS A 155 -9.88 6.42 5.48
N ILE A 156 -9.15 5.70 6.31
CA ILE A 156 -8.31 4.60 5.86
C ILE A 156 -8.28 3.49 6.89
N TYR A 157 -8.09 2.27 6.43
CA TYR A 157 -7.97 1.12 7.31
C TYR A 157 -7.05 0.07 6.68
N SER A 158 -6.33 -0.66 7.53
CA SER A 158 -5.45 -1.74 7.11
C SER A 158 -5.66 -2.96 7.98
N GLU A 159 -5.50 -4.15 7.41
CA GLU A 159 -5.43 -5.40 8.15
C GLU A 159 -4.38 -6.30 7.49
N VAL A 160 -3.67 -7.10 8.30
CA VAL A 160 -2.86 -8.22 7.81
C VAL A 160 -3.40 -9.51 8.38
N ARG A 161 -3.80 -10.43 7.50
CA ARG A 161 -4.52 -11.66 7.83
C ARG A 161 -3.89 -12.86 7.16
N GLU A 162 -4.36 -14.04 7.52
CA GLU A 162 -4.00 -15.28 6.84
C GLU A 162 -4.28 -15.21 5.33
N LYS A 163 -3.56 -16.02 4.58
CA LYS A 163 -3.74 -16.15 3.14
C LYS A 163 -5.21 -16.45 2.79
N ASP A 164 -5.70 -15.81 1.73
CA ASP A 164 -7.04 -15.97 1.17
C ASP A 164 -8.17 -15.39 2.05
N HIS A 165 -7.87 -14.74 3.17
CA HIS A 165 -8.86 -14.12 4.06
C HIS A 165 -9.82 -13.21 3.29
N PHE A 166 -9.28 -12.32 2.44
CA PHE A 166 -10.05 -11.31 1.71
C PHE A 166 -10.77 -11.84 0.45
N LEU A 167 -10.71 -13.14 0.17
CA LEU A 167 -11.51 -13.75 -0.90
C LEU A 167 -12.95 -14.02 -0.47
N ASN A 168 -13.24 -14.02 0.83
CA ASN A 168 -14.59 -14.15 1.34
C ASN A 168 -15.33 -12.80 1.25
N PRO A 169 -16.42 -12.69 0.46
CA PRO A 169 -17.15 -11.44 0.29
C PRO A 169 -17.81 -10.93 1.58
N ASP A 170 -18.07 -11.81 2.56
CA ASP A 170 -18.76 -11.46 3.81
C ASP A 170 -17.93 -10.54 4.72
N TYR A 171 -16.62 -10.42 4.50
CA TYR A 171 -15.76 -9.55 5.28
C TYR A 171 -15.76 -8.09 4.81
N TRP A 172 -16.09 -7.80 3.56
CA TRP A 172 -16.05 -6.43 3.04
C TRP A 172 -17.01 -5.46 3.73
N PRO A 173 -18.25 -5.85 4.11
CA PRO A 173 -19.11 -4.99 4.93
C PRO A 173 -18.51 -4.69 6.32
N VAL A 174 -17.82 -5.66 6.92
CA VAL A 174 -17.16 -5.49 8.23
C VAL A 174 -15.98 -4.54 8.12
N ILE A 175 -15.13 -4.74 7.10
CA ILE A 175 -13.98 -3.87 6.79
C ILE A 175 -14.45 -2.43 6.52
N TYR A 176 -15.52 -2.26 5.74
CA TYR A 176 -16.10 -0.95 5.48
C TYR A 176 -16.51 -0.25 6.78
N ASN A 177 -17.23 -0.92 7.66
CA ASN A 177 -17.66 -0.33 8.93
C ASN A 177 -16.48 0.06 9.83
N LYS A 178 -15.43 -0.79 9.89
CA LYS A 178 -14.19 -0.46 10.63
C LYS A 178 -13.49 0.77 10.04
N MET A 179 -13.44 0.87 8.72
CA MET A 179 -12.89 2.04 8.02
C MET A 179 -13.71 3.30 8.29
N GLN A 180 -15.04 3.25 8.29
CA GLN A 180 -15.87 4.45 8.50
C GLN A 180 -15.67 5.09 9.89
N VAL A 181 -15.34 4.28 10.90
CA VAL A 181 -15.02 4.77 12.25
C VAL A 181 -13.52 5.03 12.48
N SER A 182 -12.69 4.84 11.46
CA SER A 182 -11.25 5.09 11.53
C SER A 182 -10.90 6.58 11.34
N GLY A 183 -9.61 6.86 11.22
CA GLY A 183 -9.09 8.20 10.96
C GLY A 183 -8.27 8.28 9.68
N ILE A 184 -7.38 9.26 9.63
CA ILE A 184 -6.46 9.52 8.51
C ILE A 184 -5.12 8.77 8.64
N CYS A 185 -4.96 7.98 9.70
CA CYS A 185 -3.81 7.12 9.94
C CYS A 185 -4.28 5.82 10.61
N HIS A 186 -3.66 4.71 10.24
CA HIS A 186 -3.91 3.41 10.84
C HIS A 186 -2.63 2.57 10.87
N ASP A 187 -2.50 1.71 11.87
CA ASP A 187 -1.38 0.78 12.00
C ASP A 187 -1.92 -0.57 12.45
N SER A 188 -1.72 -1.60 11.60
CA SER A 188 -2.29 -2.93 11.82
C SER A 188 -1.72 -3.65 13.05
N VAL A 189 -0.58 -3.20 13.60
CA VAL A 189 0.01 -3.81 14.81
C VAL A 189 -0.93 -3.71 16.01
N LYS A 190 -1.88 -2.76 15.99
CA LYS A 190 -2.89 -2.57 17.04
C LYS A 190 -4.09 -3.51 16.91
N ASP A 191 -4.23 -4.22 15.79
CA ASP A 191 -5.33 -5.15 15.57
C ASP A 191 -5.09 -6.48 16.29
N VAL A 192 -6.10 -6.95 17.02
CA VAL A 192 -6.03 -8.18 17.83
C VAL A 192 -5.70 -9.43 17.01
N ASP A 193 -6.19 -9.48 15.77
CA ASP A 193 -6.03 -10.64 14.89
C ASP A 193 -4.87 -10.46 13.88
N ASN A 194 -4.02 -9.44 14.06
CA ASN A 194 -2.96 -9.11 13.10
C ASN A 194 -1.98 -10.28 12.91
N GLN A 195 -1.59 -10.55 11.67
CA GLN A 195 -0.62 -11.60 11.37
C GLN A 195 0.68 -11.39 12.15
N TYR A 196 1.20 -12.48 12.72
CA TYR A 196 2.37 -12.47 13.58
C TYR A 196 3.55 -11.70 12.98
N GLY A 197 4.01 -10.67 13.71
CA GLY A 197 5.20 -9.90 13.34
C GLY A 197 5.09 -9.12 12.02
N CYS A 198 3.88 -8.93 11.49
CA CYS A 198 3.60 -8.05 10.37
C CYS A 198 3.24 -6.65 10.86
N SER A 199 3.60 -5.60 10.11
CA SER A 199 3.25 -4.22 10.40
C SER A 199 2.89 -3.46 9.12
N LEU A 200 1.64 -2.98 9.04
CA LEU A 200 1.14 -2.19 7.92
C LEU A 200 0.66 -0.84 8.41
N SER A 201 1.53 0.17 8.25
CA SER A 201 1.23 1.56 8.57
C SER A 201 0.71 2.27 7.33
N ILE A 202 -0.42 2.96 7.46
CA ILE A 202 -1.04 3.72 6.39
C ILE A 202 -1.44 5.12 6.85
N SER A 203 -1.37 6.10 5.93
CA SER A 203 -1.82 7.47 6.13
C SER A 203 -2.44 8.05 4.87
N ILE A 204 -3.32 9.06 5.01
CA ILE A 204 -3.93 9.76 3.89
C ILE A 204 -3.98 11.27 4.15
N GLY A 205 -3.74 12.07 3.09
CA GLY A 205 -3.96 13.52 3.11
C GLY A 205 -5.45 13.90 3.13
N SER A 206 -5.74 15.21 3.18
CA SER A 206 -7.11 15.73 3.24
C SER A 206 -7.41 16.79 2.17
N ASN A 207 -7.25 16.43 0.89
CA ASN A 207 -7.63 17.27 -0.26
C ASN A 207 -8.46 16.45 -1.27
N ARG A 208 -8.77 16.97 -2.46
CA ARG A 208 -9.55 16.25 -3.50
C ARG A 208 -8.81 15.05 -4.12
N PHE A 209 -7.48 15.15 -4.18
CA PHE A 209 -6.55 14.11 -4.66
C PHE A 209 -5.57 13.74 -3.55
N PRO A 210 -6.04 13.20 -2.41
CA PRO A 210 -5.16 13.01 -1.29
C PRO A 210 -4.16 11.92 -1.62
N ILE A 211 -2.93 12.10 -1.15
CA ILE A 211 -1.92 11.06 -1.23
C ILE A 211 -2.17 10.10 -0.07
N LEU A 212 -2.48 8.85 -0.41
CA LEU A 212 -2.42 7.72 0.49
C LEU A 212 -1.01 7.14 0.46
N VAL A 213 -0.42 6.91 1.63
CA VAL A 213 0.87 6.24 1.77
C VAL A 213 0.68 4.99 2.60
N ALA A 214 1.10 3.84 2.08
CA ALA A 214 1.17 2.57 2.79
C ALA A 214 2.61 2.07 2.88
N VAL A 215 3.01 1.59 4.04
CA VAL A 215 4.32 0.97 4.25
C VAL A 215 4.10 -0.42 4.81
N PHE A 216 4.46 -1.43 4.03
CA PHE A 216 4.40 -2.85 4.39
C PHE A 216 5.75 -3.21 5.00
N THR A 217 5.80 -3.61 6.27
CA THR A 217 7.04 -3.95 6.96
C THR A 217 6.84 -5.08 7.96
N LEU A 218 7.92 -5.60 8.52
CA LEU A 218 7.87 -6.53 9.64
C LEU A 218 7.95 -5.75 10.96
N GLN A 219 7.51 -6.36 12.06
CA GLN A 219 7.75 -5.82 13.40
C GLN A 219 9.23 -6.02 13.78
N ASP A 220 9.77 -5.10 14.56
CA ASP A 220 11.15 -5.13 15.08
C ASP A 220 12.25 -5.15 14.00
N VAL A 221 11.98 -4.54 12.84
CA VAL A 221 12.97 -4.18 11.80
C VAL A 221 13.16 -2.67 11.70
#